data_AF-A0A920NUA4-F1
#
_entry.id   AF-A0A920NUA4-F1
#
_cell.length_a   1.000
_cell.length_b   1.000
_cell.length_c   1.000
_cell.angle_alpha   90.00
_cell.angle_beta   90.00
_cell.angle_gamma   90.00
#
_symmetry.space_group_name_H-M   'P 1'
#
loop_
_entity.id
_entity.type
_entity.pdbx_description
1 polymer ?
#
loop_
_entity_poly.entity_id
_entity_poly.type
_entity_poly.pdbx_seq_one_letter_code
_entity_poly.pdbx_strand_id
1 'polypeptide(L)'
;MLLKELGEKDFIDRMEIAGPGFINFFLSHETRTEILKTINKEKNKFGFSTRKTNEKDSVLIEYVSSNPTGPLHVGHGRGAAFGSVLASILRARGHQVDEEYYVNDQGRQTEILSLSVWLRYLEIFNQVSLFPNNCYQGPTLILS
;
A
#
# COMPACT_ATOMS: atom_id res chain seq x y z
N MET A 1 -27.69 6.22 -37.09
CA MET A 1 -27.96 7.59 -36.60
C MET A 1 -26.81 8.07 -35.73
N LEU A 2 -26.49 7.40 -34.61
CA LEU A 2 -25.37 7.75 -33.70
C LEU A 2 -23.98 7.85 -34.37
N LEU A 3 -23.60 6.88 -35.23
CA LEU A 3 -22.31 6.93 -35.93
C LEU A 3 -22.15 8.13 -36.87
N LYS A 4 -23.25 8.62 -37.45
CA LYS A 4 -23.20 9.81 -38.32
C LYS A 4 -22.98 11.10 -37.50
N GLU A 5 -23.51 11.18 -36.29
CA GLU A 5 -23.34 12.32 -35.39
C GLU A 5 -21.93 12.41 -34.81
N LEU A 6 -21.22 11.28 -34.67
CA LEU A 6 -19.86 11.23 -34.13
C LEU A 6 -18.83 11.89 -35.07
N GLY A 7 -19.12 11.91 -36.37
CA GLY A 7 -18.25 12.48 -37.41
C GLY A 7 -16.92 11.74 -37.58
N GLU A 8 -16.12 12.18 -38.55
CA GLU A 8 -14.74 11.69 -38.71
C GLU A 8 -13.82 12.32 -37.65
N LYS A 9 -12.89 11.52 -37.14
CA LYS A 9 -11.91 11.91 -36.13
C LYS A 9 -10.56 11.34 -36.52
N ASP A 10 -9.53 12.18 -36.57
CA ASP A 10 -8.17 11.79 -37.00
C ASP A 10 -7.55 10.67 -36.15
N PHE A 11 -8.03 10.49 -34.91
CA PHE A 11 -7.56 9.45 -33.99
C PHE A 11 -8.31 8.11 -34.11
N ILE A 12 -9.33 8.04 -34.96
CA ILE A 12 -10.17 6.85 -35.18
C ILE A 12 -10.08 6.46 -36.65
N ASP A 13 -9.50 5.28 -36.91
CA ASP A 13 -9.43 4.68 -38.25
C ASP A 13 -10.82 4.31 -38.76
N ARG A 14 -11.61 3.62 -37.92
CA ARG A 14 -12.98 3.24 -38.24
C ARG A 14 -13.80 2.94 -37.00
N MET A 15 -15.12 2.92 -37.19
CA MET A 15 -16.11 2.50 -36.21
C MET A 15 -17.00 1.43 -36.81
N GLU A 16 -17.31 0.37 -36.05
CA GLU A 16 -18.13 -0.75 -36.53
C GLU A 16 -19.28 -1.03 -35.55
N ILE A 17 -20.48 -1.31 -36.07
CA ILE A 17 -21.60 -1.79 -35.25
C ILE A 17 -21.39 -3.30 -35.03
N ALA A 18 -21.19 -3.69 -33.77
CA ALA A 18 -20.96 -5.07 -33.39
C ALA A 18 -22.24 -5.68 -32.79
N GLY A 19 -23.13 -6.14 -33.67
CA GLY A 19 -24.42 -6.69 -33.25
C GLY A 19 -25.33 -5.65 -32.57
N PRO A 20 -26.32 -6.10 -31.79
CA PRO A 20 -27.29 -5.19 -31.18
C PRO A 20 -26.67 -4.38 -30.04
N GLY A 21 -26.50 -3.07 -30.24
CA GLY A 21 -26.19 -2.11 -29.18
C GLY A 21 -24.71 -1.83 -28.90
N PHE A 22 -23.77 -2.46 -29.61
CA PHE A 22 -22.34 -2.20 -29.45
C PHE A 22 -21.75 -1.44 -30.64
N ILE A 23 -20.78 -0.57 -30.34
CA ILE A 23 -19.96 0.13 -31.31
C ILE A 23 -18.50 -0.12 -30.95
N ASN A 24 -17.75 -0.73 -31.87
CA ASN A 24 -16.31 -0.91 -31.75
C ASN A 24 -15.61 0.31 -32.35
N PHE A 25 -14.57 0.80 -31.67
CA PHE A 25 -13.70 1.87 -32.14
C PHE A 25 -12.32 1.31 -32.44
N PHE A 26 -11.79 1.63 -33.61
CA PHE A 26 -10.45 1.25 -34.02
C PHE A 26 -9.60 2.52 -34.11
N LEU A 27 -8.56 2.60 -33.29
CA LEU A 27 -7.65 3.75 -33.28
C LEU A 27 -6.76 3.76 -34.52
N SER A 28 -6.45 4.95 -35.04
CA SER A 28 -5.51 5.12 -36.15
C SER A 28 -4.09 4.69 -35.78
N HIS A 29 -3.30 4.35 -36.79
CA HIS A 29 -1.91 3.92 -36.60
C HIS A 29 -1.06 5.05 -35.98
N GLU A 30 -1.32 6.28 -36.40
CA GLU A 30 -0.70 7.50 -35.92
C GLU A 30 -0.95 7.67 -34.42
N THR A 31 -2.20 7.57 -33.96
CA THR A 31 -2.53 7.66 -32.53
C THR A 31 -1.86 6.56 -31.71
N ARG A 32 -1.80 5.33 -32.23
CA ARG A 32 -1.14 4.21 -31.56
C ARG A 32 0.37 4.38 -31.44
N THR A 33 1.01 5.10 -32.35
CA THR A 33 2.46 5.34 -32.31
C THR A 33 2.80 6.60 -31.52
N GLU A 34 1.89 7.58 -31.48
CA GLU A 34 2.06 8.81 -30.72
C GLU A 34 2.21 8.56 -29.21
N ILE A 35 1.49 7.56 -28.66
CA ILE A 35 1.62 7.20 -27.24
C ILE A 35 3.05 6.82 -26.87
N LEU A 36 3.84 6.24 -27.78
CA LEU A 36 5.24 5.89 -27.53
C LEU A 36 6.10 7.14 -27.34
N LYS A 37 5.80 8.22 -28.07
CA LYS A 37 6.46 9.51 -27.89
C LYS A 37 6.11 10.09 -26.52
N THR A 38 4.86 9.99 -26.10
CA THR A 38 4.40 10.41 -24.77
C THR A 38 5.09 9.63 -23.66
N ILE A 39 5.13 8.29 -23.76
CA ILE A 39 5.84 7.43 -22.81
C ILE A 39 7.32 7.81 -22.72
N ASN A 40 8.00 8.00 -23.85
CA ASN A 40 9.43 8.36 -23.87
C ASN A 40 9.68 9.78 -23.29
N LYS A 41 8.74 10.71 -23.48
CA LYS A 41 8.81 12.07 -22.93
C LYS A 41 8.58 12.09 -21.43
N GLU A 42 7.56 11.38 -20.95
CA GLU A 42 7.15 11.38 -19.54
C GLU A 42 7.97 10.41 -18.67
N LYS A 43 8.55 9.36 -19.27
CA LYS A 43 9.39 8.35 -18.62
C LYS A 43 8.74 7.79 -17.36
N ASN A 44 9.39 7.92 -16.20
CA ASN A 44 8.93 7.43 -14.91
C ASN A 44 7.67 8.14 -14.40
N LYS A 45 7.21 9.20 -15.06
CA LYS A 45 5.98 9.91 -14.74
C LYS A 45 4.83 9.54 -15.67
N PHE A 46 5.05 8.68 -16.66
CA PHE A 46 3.97 8.24 -17.55
C PHE A 46 2.85 7.56 -16.74
N GLY A 47 1.61 7.95 -17.00
CA GLY A 47 0.43 7.47 -16.28
C GLY A 47 0.17 8.13 -14.92
N PHE A 48 1.04 9.05 -14.48
CA PHE A 48 0.81 9.83 -13.28
C PHE A 48 -0.16 10.97 -13.59
N SER A 49 -0.98 11.34 -12.61
CA SER A 49 -1.89 12.47 -12.74
C SER A 49 -1.12 13.78 -12.83
N THR A 50 -1.53 14.64 -13.76
CA THR A 50 -1.02 16.02 -13.89
C THR A 50 -1.89 17.04 -13.13
N ARG A 51 -2.97 16.58 -12.48
CA ARG A 51 -3.87 17.44 -11.69
C ARG A 51 -3.09 18.05 -10.53
N LYS A 52 -3.08 19.38 -10.44
CA LYS A 52 -2.67 20.08 -9.22
C LYS A 52 -3.72 19.82 -8.16
N THR A 53 -3.35 19.07 -7.12
CA THR A 53 -4.22 18.83 -5.98
C THR A 53 -4.34 20.10 -5.13
N ASN A 54 -5.53 20.32 -4.59
CA ASN A 54 -5.73 21.29 -3.51
C ASN A 54 -5.56 20.55 -2.18
N GLU A 55 -5.27 21.25 -1.09
CA GLU A 55 -5.05 20.69 0.26
C GLU A 55 -6.16 19.74 0.77
N LYS A 56 -7.33 19.71 0.11
CA LYS A 56 -8.47 18.83 0.45
C LYS A 56 -8.35 17.39 -0.06
N ASP A 57 -7.29 17.03 -0.79
CA ASP A 57 -7.08 15.69 -1.37
C ASP A 57 -6.06 14.84 -0.57
N SER A 58 -5.85 15.14 0.73
CA SER A 58 -4.95 14.36 1.60
C SER A 58 -5.57 13.04 2.06
N VAL A 59 -4.74 12.00 2.16
CA VAL A 59 -5.12 10.65 2.56
C VAL A 59 -4.11 10.13 3.59
N LEU A 60 -4.61 9.62 4.71
CA LEU A 60 -3.81 8.90 5.69
C LEU A 60 -4.04 7.40 5.52
N ILE A 61 -2.94 6.64 5.45
CA ILE A 61 -2.96 5.20 5.30
C ILE A 61 -2.18 4.58 6.46
N GLU A 62 -2.91 3.93 7.36
CA GLU A 62 -2.33 3.14 8.43
C GLU A 62 -2.23 1.66 8.00
N TYR A 63 -1.07 1.03 8.18
CA TYR A 63 -0.91 -0.38 7.87
C TYR A 63 0.19 -1.06 8.70
N VAL A 64 0.16 -2.40 8.73
CA VAL A 64 0.94 -3.30 9.60
C VAL A 64 0.51 -3.26 11.07
N SER A 65 0.59 -2.09 11.74
CA SER A 65 0.12 -1.79 13.12
C SER A 65 0.12 -2.98 14.08
N SER A 66 1.22 -3.71 14.11
CA SER A 66 1.32 -4.94 14.88
C SER A 66 1.69 -4.61 16.32
N ASN A 67 1.06 -5.29 17.28
CA ASN A 67 1.40 -5.13 18.68
C ASN A 67 2.90 -5.40 18.89
N PRO A 68 3.60 -4.60 19.72
CA PRO A 68 5.04 -4.71 19.96
C PRO A 68 5.39 -5.87 20.90
N THR A 69 4.65 -6.98 20.82
CA THR A 69 4.70 -8.10 21.77
C THR A 69 5.34 -9.35 21.17
N GLY A 70 5.84 -9.26 19.93
CA GLY A 70 6.57 -10.32 19.25
C GLY A 70 7.18 -9.87 17.92
N PRO A 71 8.00 -10.72 17.30
CA PRO A 71 8.62 -10.42 16.01
C PRO A 71 7.59 -10.36 14.87
N LEU A 72 7.87 -9.55 13.86
CA LEU A 72 7.05 -9.52 12.66
C LEU A 72 7.20 -10.83 11.86
N HIS A 73 6.10 -11.32 11.29
CA HIS A 73 6.08 -12.50 10.43
C HIS A 73 5.57 -12.17 9.01
N VAL A 74 5.62 -13.15 8.10
CA VAL A 74 5.21 -12.99 6.69
C VAL A 74 3.81 -12.39 6.50
N GLY A 75 2.86 -12.68 7.41
CA GLY A 75 1.54 -12.04 7.41
C GLY A 75 1.58 -10.51 7.49
N HIS A 76 2.49 -9.94 8.30
CA HIS A 76 2.72 -8.51 8.39
C HIS A 76 3.37 -7.96 7.12
N GLY A 77 4.29 -8.73 6.52
CA GLY A 77 4.91 -8.39 5.23
C GLY A 77 3.89 -8.24 4.10
N ARG A 78 2.85 -9.07 4.08
CA ARG A 78 1.73 -8.91 3.13
C ARG A 78 0.98 -7.60 3.33
N GLY A 79 0.68 -7.25 4.59
CA GLY A 79 0.07 -5.97 4.94
C GLY A 79 0.94 -4.78 4.55
N ALA A 80 2.25 -4.88 4.78
CA ALA A 80 3.24 -3.89 4.38
C ALA A 80 3.25 -3.65 2.87
N ALA A 81 3.32 -4.72 2.09
CA ALA A 81 3.31 -4.64 0.63
C ALA A 81 2.02 -4.00 0.09
N PHE A 82 0.86 -4.39 0.63
CA PHE A 82 -0.41 -3.83 0.20
C PHE A 82 -0.52 -2.33 0.52
N GLY A 83 -0.23 -1.93 1.76
CA GLY A 83 -0.30 -0.53 2.18
C GLY A 83 0.65 0.36 1.36
N SER A 84 1.88 -0.09 1.19
CA SER A 84 2.89 0.63 0.39
C SER A 84 2.49 0.80 -1.09
N VAL A 85 1.92 -0.24 -1.71
CA VAL A 85 1.44 -0.16 -3.10
C VAL A 85 0.25 0.79 -3.22
N LEU A 86 -0.70 0.73 -2.28
CA LEU A 86 -1.85 1.65 -2.26
C LEU A 86 -1.41 3.10 -2.11
N ALA A 87 -0.49 3.39 -1.19
CA ALA A 87 0.09 4.72 -1.01
C ALA A 87 0.77 5.22 -2.30
N SER A 88 1.53 4.34 -2.95
CA SER A 88 2.22 4.66 -4.20
C SER A 88 1.25 5.00 -5.34
N ILE A 89 0.15 4.24 -5.49
CA ILE A 89 -0.88 4.51 -6.50
C ILE A 89 -1.58 5.84 -6.22
N LEU A 90 -1.94 6.12 -4.98
CA LEU A 90 -2.62 7.37 -4.60
C LEU A 90 -1.71 8.58 -4.84
N ARG A 91 -0.43 8.49 -4.50
CA ARG A 91 0.57 9.52 -4.85
C ARG A 91 0.70 9.70 -6.36
N ALA A 92 0.73 8.61 -7.14
CA ALA A 92 0.76 8.68 -8.59
C ALA A 92 -0.50 9.34 -9.17
N ARG A 93 -1.64 9.27 -8.48
CA ARG A 93 -2.89 9.98 -8.82
C ARG A 93 -2.93 11.44 -8.36
N GLY A 94 -1.92 11.90 -7.63
CA GLY A 94 -1.73 13.29 -7.20
C GLY A 94 -2.10 13.55 -5.74
N HIS A 95 -2.59 12.55 -5.00
CA HIS A 95 -2.96 12.71 -3.59
C HIS A 95 -1.72 12.99 -2.72
N GLN A 96 -1.90 13.82 -1.69
CA GLN A 96 -0.96 13.87 -0.59
C GLN A 96 -1.24 12.67 0.31
N VAL A 97 -0.23 11.82 0.52
CA VAL A 97 -0.41 10.56 1.26
C VAL A 97 0.55 10.50 2.43
N ASP A 98 -0.02 10.46 3.62
CA ASP A 98 0.67 10.18 4.88
C ASP A 98 0.53 8.69 5.20
N GLU A 99 1.62 8.05 5.58
CA GLU A 99 1.67 6.63 5.93
C GLU A 99 2.01 6.50 7.41
N GLU A 100 1.22 5.73 8.14
CA GLU A 100 1.39 5.56 9.59
C GLU A 100 1.50 4.09 9.99
N TYR A 101 2.28 3.88 11.06
CA TYR A 101 2.36 2.62 11.79
C TYR A 101 1.89 2.90 13.22
N TYR A 102 0.73 2.37 13.59
CA TYR A 102 0.25 2.52 14.95
C TYR A 102 0.93 1.50 15.88
N VAL A 103 1.58 2.00 16.92
CA VAL A 103 2.16 1.19 17.98
C VAL A 103 1.19 1.18 19.16
N ASN A 104 0.59 0.03 19.44
CA ASN A 104 -0.19 -0.15 20.66
C ASN A 104 0.72 -0.55 21.82
N ASP A 105 1.14 0.42 22.61
CA ASP A 105 1.94 0.21 23.82
C ASP A 105 1.09 -0.03 25.07
N GLN A 106 -0.25 -0.01 24.96
CA GLN A 106 -1.15 -0.16 26.09
C GLN A 106 -1.74 -1.56 26.23
N GLY A 107 -1.90 -1.98 27.48
CA GLY A 107 -2.71 -3.13 27.87
C GLY A 107 -1.92 -4.39 28.23
N ARG A 108 -2.69 -5.45 28.53
CA ARG A 108 -2.21 -6.66 29.20
C ARG A 108 -1.04 -7.35 28.48
N GLN A 109 -0.96 -7.29 27.14
CA GLN A 109 0.15 -7.92 26.43
C GLN A 109 1.49 -7.20 26.67
N THR A 110 1.49 -5.86 26.70
CA THR A 110 2.68 -5.05 27.02
C THR A 110 3.10 -5.24 28.48
N GLU A 111 2.13 -5.30 29.40
CA GLU A 111 2.40 -5.60 30.82
C GLU A 111 3.03 -6.98 30.99
N ILE A 112 2.48 -8.00 30.34
CA ILE A 112 3.02 -9.37 30.37
C ILE A 112 4.44 -9.38 29.78
N LEU A 113 4.68 -8.71 28.66
CA LEU A 113 6.02 -8.63 28.07
C LEU A 113 7.01 -7.96 29.02
N SER A 114 6.62 -6.84 29.62
CA SER A 114 7.45 -6.06 30.55
C SER A 114 7.83 -6.88 31.79
N LEU A 115 6.85 -7.59 32.38
CA LEU A 115 7.08 -8.52 33.48
C LEU A 115 8.01 -9.66 33.06
N SER A 116 7.87 -10.17 31.84
CA SER A 116 8.70 -11.27 31.33
C SER A 116 10.17 -10.85 31.14
N VAL A 117 10.40 -9.62 30.65
CA VAL A 117 11.74 -9.01 30.56
C VAL A 117 12.36 -8.86 31.95
N TRP A 118 11.60 -8.30 32.90
CA TRP A 118 12.06 -8.11 34.28
C TRP A 118 12.44 -9.42 34.97
N LEU A 119 11.63 -10.46 34.82
CA LEU A 119 11.92 -11.77 35.39
C LEU A 119 13.15 -12.42 34.76
N ARG A 120 13.36 -12.26 33.44
CA ARG A 120 14.60 -12.73 32.79
C ARG A 120 15.82 -11.95 33.27
N TYR A 121 15.70 -10.65 33.49
CA TYR A 121 16.76 -9.86 34.10
C TYR A 121 17.16 -10.43 35.48
N LEU A 122 16.19 -10.68 36.35
CA LEU A 122 16.48 -11.21 37.70
C LEU A 122 17.07 -12.64 37.68
N GLU A 123 16.66 -13.48 36.74
CA GLU A 123 17.22 -14.83 36.55
C GLU A 123 18.72 -14.79 36.22
N ILE A 124 19.17 -13.84 35.40
CA ILE A 124 20.61 -13.65 35.07
C ILE A 124 21.44 -13.38 36.34
N PHE A 125 20.85 -12.69 37.32
CA PHE A 125 21.49 -12.41 38.61
C PHE A 125 21.18 -13.46 39.69
N ASN A 126 20.63 -14.62 39.31
CA ASN A 126 20.24 -15.71 40.20
C ASN A 126 19.28 -15.28 41.33
N GLN A 127 18.47 -14.23 41.10
CA GLN A 127 17.54 -13.71 42.11
C GLN A 127 16.14 -14.33 42.03
N VAL A 128 15.83 -15.02 40.93
CA VAL A 128 14.53 -15.69 40.72
C VAL A 128 14.76 -17.07 40.11
N SER A 129 14.09 -18.10 40.66
CA SER A 129 14.14 -19.47 40.16
C SER A 129 12.83 -19.96 39.52
N LEU A 130 11.74 -19.19 39.63
CA LEU A 130 10.40 -19.58 39.22
C LEU A 130 9.84 -18.58 38.20
N PHE A 131 9.72 -19.03 36.96
CA PHE A 131 9.16 -18.23 35.87
C PHE A 131 7.68 -18.58 35.69
N PRO A 132 6.73 -17.64 35.90
CA PRO A 132 5.30 -17.93 35.77
C PRO A 132 4.92 -18.37 34.36
N ASN A 133 3.97 -19.31 34.26
CA ASN A 133 3.48 -19.84 32.98
C ASN A 133 2.80 -18.79 32.08
N ASN A 134 2.29 -17.71 32.69
CA ASN A 134 1.57 -16.65 31.97
C ASN A 134 2.51 -15.57 31.40
N CYS A 135 3.81 -15.66 31.67
CA CYS A 135 4.81 -14.78 31.10
C CYS A 135 5.17 -15.24 29.69
N TYR A 136 5.61 -14.30 28.84
CA TYR A 136 6.18 -14.63 27.55
C TYR A 136 7.50 -15.38 27.76
N GLN A 137 7.58 -16.60 27.21
CA GLN A 137 8.76 -17.49 27.35
C GLN A 137 9.50 -17.67 26.00
N GLY A 138 9.24 -16.78 25.03
CA GLY A 138 9.85 -16.90 23.71
C GLY A 138 11.38 -16.75 23.75
N PRO A 139 12.11 -17.41 22.84
CA PRO A 139 13.58 -17.39 22.80
C PRO A 139 14.18 -16.02 22.48
N THR A 140 13.36 -15.04 22.10
CA THR A 140 13.78 -13.68 21.74
C THR A 140 14.01 -12.77 22.96
N LEU A 141 13.62 -13.19 24.18
CA LEU A 141 13.94 -12.49 25.43
C LEU A 141 15.37 -12.82 25.88
N ILE A 142 16.37 -12.43 25.11
CA ILE A 142 17.78 -12.53 25.52
C ILE A 142 18.25 -11.12 25.86
N LEU A 143 18.53 -10.89 27.14
CA LEU A 143 19.25 -9.71 27.61
C LEU A 143 20.75 -10.07 27.53
N SER A 144 21.43 -9.58 26.49
CA SER A 144 22.88 -9.71 26.31
C SER A 144 23.65 -8.66 27.09
#